data_AF-A0A0C5IYX5-F1
#
_entry.id   AF-A0A0C5IYX5-F1
#
_cell.length_a   1.000
_cell.length_b   1.000
_cell.length_c   1.000
_cell.angle_alpha   90.00
_cell.angle_beta   90.00
_cell.angle_gamma   90.00
#
_symmetry.space_group_name_H-M   'P 1'
#
loop_
_entity.id
_entity.type
_entity.pdbx_description
1 polymer ?
#
loop_
_entity_poly.entity_id
_entity_poly.type
_entity_poly.pdbx_seq_one_letter_code
_entity_poly.pdbx_strand_id
1 'polypeptide(L)'
;MAQKQRNVSTQIPSVRQDNSRPFLTQKALLNSLHAQQIFDRGYEMCANALFSLSVVLRFIGTEEQAQEVDAMVDALINQALEDIHKESLRLKEIAESNGIETTIGYTSAKAVDVQITSPRSIKFLAIIREFDGMMANMDALWLSCVITDTQYARGVYEWKRRILRLAGQIRQIATRAVLAARRKETAEIAAEPSEPQLAEVEKQATAVAKKEIIEAE
;
A
#
# COMPACT_ATOMS: atom_id res chain seq x y z
N MET A 1 -26.68 31.22 13.57
CA MET A 1 -26.17 29.84 13.67
C MET A 1 -25.16 29.63 12.55
N ALA A 2 -23.88 29.45 12.89
CA ALA A 2 -22.81 29.37 11.90
C ALA A 2 -22.63 27.93 11.40
N GLN A 3 -22.82 27.73 10.10
CA GLN A 3 -22.70 26.46 9.42
C GLN A 3 -21.23 26.05 9.36
N LYS A 4 -20.87 24.99 10.10
CA LYS A 4 -19.51 24.44 10.18
C LYS A 4 -19.11 23.88 8.82
N GLN A 5 -18.28 24.63 8.08
CA GLN A 5 -17.67 24.18 6.82
C GLN A 5 -16.94 22.85 7.06
N ARG A 6 -17.36 21.80 6.35
CA ARG A 6 -16.65 20.51 6.31
C ARG A 6 -15.31 20.72 5.61
N ASN A 7 -14.24 20.77 6.38
CA ASN A 7 -12.87 20.72 5.86
C ASN A 7 -12.68 19.41 5.08
N VAL A 8 -12.56 19.50 3.76
CA VAL A 8 -12.18 18.36 2.90
C VAL A 8 -10.68 18.13 3.10
N SER A 9 -10.34 17.23 4.04
CA SER A 9 -8.95 16.88 4.30
C SER A 9 -8.30 16.30 3.03
N THR A 10 -7.19 16.90 2.61
CA THR A 10 -6.33 16.49 1.48
C THR A 10 -5.41 15.30 1.83
N GLN A 11 -5.43 14.86 3.08
CA GLN A 11 -4.70 13.67 3.51
C GLN A 11 -5.54 12.43 3.19
N ILE A 12 -4.89 11.36 2.68
CA ILE A 12 -5.48 10.02 2.78
C ILE A 12 -5.91 9.90 4.25
N PRO A 13 -7.16 9.52 4.56
CA PRO A 13 -7.47 9.19 5.94
C PRO A 13 -6.42 8.18 6.35
N SER A 14 -5.64 8.50 7.39
CA SER A 14 -5.00 7.43 8.15
C SER A 14 -6.10 6.41 8.35
N VAL A 15 -5.84 5.20 7.86
CA VAL A 15 -6.64 4.00 8.10
C VAL A 15 -7.39 4.20 9.43
N ARG A 16 -8.72 4.42 9.38
CA ARG A 16 -9.50 4.69 10.59
C ARG A 16 -9.20 3.55 11.57
N GLN A 17 -8.52 3.87 12.68
CA GLN A 17 -8.10 2.89 13.69
C GLN A 17 -9.29 2.22 14.38
N ASP A 18 -10.49 2.78 14.22
CA ASP A 18 -11.70 2.37 14.94
C ASP A 18 -12.41 1.15 14.34
N ASN A 19 -12.01 0.69 13.14
CA ASN A 19 -12.63 -0.49 12.50
C ASN A 19 -11.73 -1.72 12.63
N SER A 20 -12.29 -2.82 13.15
CA SER A 20 -11.63 -4.14 13.17
C SER A 20 -11.27 -4.61 11.77
N ARG A 21 -10.08 -5.22 11.63
CA ARG A 21 -9.55 -5.73 10.35
C ARG A 21 -8.83 -7.06 10.57
N PRO A 22 -9.01 -8.04 9.67
CA PRO A 22 -8.25 -9.26 9.72
C PRO A 22 -6.77 -8.98 9.39
N PHE A 23 -5.88 -9.66 10.08
CA PHE A 23 -4.46 -9.71 9.75
C PHE A 23 -3.92 -11.11 10.03
N LEU A 24 -2.92 -11.52 9.25
CA LEU A 24 -2.11 -12.70 9.54
C LEU A 24 -0.79 -12.22 10.16
N THR A 25 -0.38 -12.81 11.28
CA THR A 25 0.95 -12.55 11.85
C THR A 25 1.94 -13.53 11.24
N GLN A 26 3.02 -13.01 10.67
CA GLN A 26 4.10 -13.80 10.12
C GLN A 26 5.42 -13.39 10.77
N LYS A 27 6.15 -14.35 11.32
CA LYS A 27 7.52 -14.13 11.80
C LYS A 27 8.47 -14.01 10.61
N ALA A 28 9.29 -12.97 10.60
CA ALA A 28 10.39 -12.81 9.65
C ALA A 28 11.70 -12.55 10.40
N LEU A 29 12.77 -13.22 9.98
CA LEU A 29 14.13 -12.94 10.43
C LEU A 29 14.79 -12.03 9.38
N LEU A 30 15.30 -10.87 9.81
CA LEU A 30 16.04 -9.92 8.99
C LEU A 30 17.45 -9.77 9.54
N ASN A 31 18.45 -10.16 8.75
CA ASN A 31 19.83 -10.25 9.18
C ASN A 31 20.57 -8.92 8.98
N SER A 32 20.55 -8.39 7.76
CA SER A 32 21.29 -7.18 7.40
C SER A 32 20.66 -5.92 7.98
N LEU A 33 21.51 -4.99 8.41
CA LEU A 33 21.08 -3.66 8.87
C LEU A 33 20.25 -2.94 7.79
N HIS A 34 20.59 -3.14 6.52
CA HIS A 34 19.91 -2.47 5.42
C HIS A 34 18.49 -2.99 5.22
N ALA A 35 18.26 -4.31 5.31
CA ALA A 35 16.92 -4.87 5.24
C ALA A 35 16.07 -4.44 6.45
N GLN A 36 16.66 -4.43 7.66
CA GLN A 36 16.00 -3.92 8.87
C GLN A 36 15.57 -2.46 8.70
N GLN A 37 16.45 -1.60 8.16
CA GLN A 37 16.14 -0.18 7.91
C GLN A 37 15.06 0.03 6.84
N ILE A 38 14.99 -0.84 5.82
CA ILE A 38 13.91 -0.80 4.82
C ILE A 38 12.60 -1.20 5.46
N PHE A 39 12.60 -2.27 6.26
CA PHE A 39 11.42 -2.73 6.99
C PHE A 39 10.87 -1.64 7.90
N ASP A 40 11.70 -1.11 8.80
CA ASP A 40 11.30 -0.12 9.80
C ASP A 40 10.75 1.18 9.17
N ARG A 41 11.23 1.56 7.98
CA ARG A 41 10.83 2.83 7.31
C ARG A 41 9.73 2.66 6.28
N GLY A 42 9.68 1.51 5.62
CA GLY A 42 8.92 1.33 4.39
C GLY A 42 7.74 0.38 4.52
N TYR A 43 7.83 -0.64 5.40
CA TYR A 43 6.88 -1.74 5.39
C TYR A 43 5.47 -1.29 5.76
N GLU A 44 5.29 -0.73 6.96
CA GLU A 44 3.96 -0.36 7.46
C GLU A 44 3.26 0.64 6.53
N MET A 45 4.00 1.66 6.07
CA MET A 45 3.49 2.65 5.13
C MET A 45 3.01 2.00 3.82
N CYS A 46 3.79 1.08 3.25
CA CYS A 46 3.45 0.39 2.02
C CYS A 46 2.28 -0.57 2.22
N ALA A 47 2.29 -1.36 3.30
CA ALA A 47 1.21 -2.29 3.64
C ALA A 47 -0.13 -1.57 3.81
N ASN A 48 -0.15 -0.42 4.48
CA ASN A 48 -1.35 0.41 4.62
C ASN A 48 -1.86 0.96 3.28
N ALA A 49 -0.96 1.34 2.38
CA ALA A 49 -1.32 1.77 1.03
C ALA A 49 -1.92 0.61 0.21
N LEU A 50 -1.31 -0.57 0.27
CA LEU A 50 -1.79 -1.77 -0.41
C LEU A 50 -3.16 -2.21 0.13
N PHE A 51 -3.37 -2.16 1.44
CA PHE A 51 -4.69 -2.38 2.04
C PHE A 51 -5.73 -1.39 1.50
N SER A 52 -5.36 -0.12 1.39
CA SER A 52 -6.26 0.92 0.88
C SER A 52 -6.69 0.65 -0.56
N LEU A 53 -5.78 0.14 -1.39
CA LEU A 53 -6.11 -0.28 -2.75
C LEU A 53 -7.02 -1.51 -2.78
N SER A 54 -6.75 -2.51 -1.95
CA SER A 54 -7.54 -3.75 -1.94
C SER A 54 -8.93 -3.59 -1.32
N VAL A 55 -9.13 -2.67 -0.39
CA VAL A 55 -10.39 -2.56 0.37
C VAL A 55 -11.07 -1.22 0.15
N VAL A 56 -10.35 -0.11 0.39
CA VAL A 56 -10.96 1.22 0.37
C VAL A 56 -11.36 1.59 -1.05
N LEU A 57 -10.46 1.43 -2.03
CA LEU A 57 -10.74 1.79 -3.42
C LEU A 57 -11.93 1.02 -3.99
N ARG A 58 -12.08 -0.27 -3.67
CA ARG A 58 -13.22 -1.09 -4.09
C ARG A 58 -14.54 -0.68 -3.46
N PHE A 59 -14.50 -0.03 -2.30
CA PHE A 59 -15.71 0.45 -1.63
C PHE A 59 -16.23 1.77 -2.23
N ILE A 60 -15.33 2.68 -2.64
CA ILE A 60 -15.69 4.03 -3.13
C ILE A 60 -15.57 4.20 -4.65
N GLY A 61 -14.89 3.28 -5.34
CA GLY A 61 -14.61 3.31 -6.76
C GLY A 61 -15.26 2.14 -7.48
N THR A 62 -15.05 2.04 -8.80
CA THR A 62 -15.56 0.90 -9.57
C THR A 62 -14.60 -0.29 -9.47
N GLU A 63 -15.13 -1.49 -9.69
CA GLU A 63 -14.31 -2.71 -9.69
C GLU A 63 -13.25 -2.67 -10.80
N GLU A 64 -13.57 -2.13 -11.97
CA GLU A 64 -12.64 -1.98 -13.10
C GLU A 64 -11.48 -1.05 -12.72
N GLN A 65 -11.76 0.08 -12.07
CA GLN A 65 -10.74 1.00 -11.58
C GLN A 65 -9.83 0.33 -10.55
N ALA A 66 -10.41 -0.44 -9.63
CA ALA A 66 -9.64 -1.17 -8.64
C ALA A 66 -8.73 -2.23 -9.29
N GLN A 67 -9.22 -2.97 -10.28
CA GLN A 67 -8.45 -3.97 -11.01
C GLN A 67 -7.30 -3.36 -11.83
N GLU A 68 -7.53 -2.23 -12.48
CA GLU A 68 -6.49 -1.53 -13.25
C GLU A 68 -5.33 -1.08 -12.34
N VAL A 69 -5.67 -0.47 -11.20
CA VAL A 69 -4.66 -0.01 -10.22
C VAL A 69 -3.95 -1.19 -9.58
N ASP A 70 -4.67 -2.27 -9.28
CA ASP A 70 -4.12 -3.52 -8.79
C ASP A 70 -3.07 -4.10 -9.74
N ALA A 71 -3.39 -4.19 -11.04
CA ALA A 71 -2.49 -4.69 -12.07
C ALA A 71 -1.22 -3.83 -12.20
N MET A 72 -1.37 -2.50 -12.13
CA MET A 72 -0.23 -1.57 -12.14
C MET A 72 0.71 -1.81 -10.95
N VAL A 73 0.16 -1.99 -9.76
CA VAL A 73 0.96 -2.25 -8.54
C VAL A 73 1.60 -3.63 -8.58
N ASP A 74 0.88 -4.65 -9.06
CA ASP A 74 1.44 -6.00 -9.23
C ASP A 74 2.62 -6.00 -10.21
N ALA A 75 2.53 -5.25 -11.32
CA ALA A 75 3.64 -5.09 -12.26
C ALA A 75 4.89 -4.47 -11.60
N LEU A 76 4.72 -3.41 -10.80
CA LEU A 76 5.83 -2.76 -10.09
C LEU A 76 6.50 -3.69 -9.06
N ILE A 77 5.69 -4.45 -8.30
CA ILE A 77 6.19 -5.41 -7.31
C ILE A 77 6.92 -6.57 -7.98
N ASN A 78 6.33 -7.14 -9.04
CA ASN A 78 6.91 -8.27 -9.76
C ASN A 78 8.25 -7.87 -10.42
N GLN A 79 8.31 -6.69 -11.04
CA GLN A 79 9.55 -6.18 -11.60
C GLN A 79 10.65 -6.03 -10.54
N ALA A 80 10.31 -5.49 -9.37
CA ALA A 80 11.28 -5.32 -8.29
C ALA A 80 11.79 -6.66 -7.75
N LEU A 81 10.92 -7.67 -7.62
CA LEU A 81 11.34 -9.03 -7.26
C LEU A 81 12.26 -9.63 -8.32
N GLU A 82 11.89 -9.54 -9.60
CA GLU A 82 12.70 -10.06 -10.70
C GLU A 82 14.10 -9.43 -10.72
N ASP A 83 14.19 -8.12 -10.50
CA ASP A 83 15.46 -7.42 -10.49
C ASP A 83 16.34 -7.83 -9.31
N ILE A 84 15.77 -8.01 -8.11
CA ILE A 84 16.52 -8.51 -6.95
C ILE A 84 16.99 -9.94 -7.18
N HIS A 85 16.16 -10.81 -7.75
CA HIS A 85 16.55 -12.18 -8.07
C HIS A 85 17.69 -12.23 -9.08
N LYS A 86 17.61 -11.44 -10.15
CA LYS A 86 18.69 -11.35 -11.16
C LYS A 86 20.01 -10.91 -10.55
N GLU A 87 19.98 -9.87 -9.70
CA GLU A 87 21.19 -9.39 -9.06
C GLU A 87 21.72 -10.38 -8.01
N SER A 88 20.84 -10.98 -7.22
CA SER A 88 21.24 -12.01 -6.26
C SER A 88 21.88 -13.20 -6.95
N LEU A 89 21.38 -13.62 -8.12
CA LEU A 89 21.98 -14.68 -8.91
C LEU A 89 23.37 -14.27 -9.42
N ARG A 90 23.48 -13.07 -10.00
CA ARG A 90 24.76 -12.52 -10.46
C ARG A 90 25.82 -12.48 -9.35
N LEU A 91 25.44 -12.04 -8.16
CA LEU A 91 26.36 -11.99 -7.00
C LEU A 91 26.76 -13.39 -6.54
N LYS A 92 25.84 -14.37 -6.56
CA LYS A 92 26.14 -15.77 -6.24
C LYS A 92 27.12 -16.38 -7.24
N GLU A 93 26.93 -16.18 -8.54
CA GLU A 93 27.85 -16.67 -9.57
C GLU A 93 29.26 -16.08 -9.41
N ILE A 94 29.36 -14.80 -9.01
CA ILE A 94 30.65 -14.19 -8.70
C ILE A 94 31.26 -14.82 -7.45
N ALA A 95 30.48 -15.07 -6.40
CA ALA A 95 30.99 -15.72 -5.19
C ALA A 95 31.49 -17.15 -5.49
N GLU A 96 30.71 -17.93 -6.22
CA GLU A 96 31.04 -19.30 -6.62
C GLU A 96 32.30 -19.36 -7.49
N SER A 97 32.42 -18.47 -8.49
CA SER A 97 33.63 -18.41 -9.35
C SER A 97 34.90 -17.99 -8.60
N ASN A 98 34.77 -17.37 -7.43
CA ASN A 98 35.88 -17.02 -6.55
C ASN A 98 36.04 -18.00 -5.36
N GLY A 99 35.25 -19.08 -5.29
CA GLY A 99 35.31 -20.05 -4.20
C GLY A 99 34.86 -19.51 -2.84
N ILE A 100 33.98 -18.52 -2.83
CA ILE A 100 33.51 -17.83 -1.62
C ILE A 100 32.20 -18.44 -1.14
N GLU A 101 32.14 -18.78 0.15
CA GLU A 101 30.90 -19.16 0.81
C GLU A 101 30.07 -17.92 1.16
N THR A 102 28.77 -17.94 0.80
CA THR A 102 27.84 -16.82 1.05
C THR A 102 27.11 -16.92 2.39
N THR A 103 27.35 -18.00 3.15
CA THR A 103 26.87 -18.17 4.52
C THR A 103 27.70 -17.31 5.47
N ILE A 104 27.16 -16.17 5.88
CA ILE A 104 27.82 -15.25 6.81
C ILE A 104 27.02 -15.00 8.08
N GLY A 105 27.70 -14.68 9.17
CA GLY A 105 27.09 -14.32 10.44
C GLY A 105 26.77 -12.82 10.54
N TYR A 106 25.68 -12.48 11.21
CA TYR A 106 25.31 -11.09 11.53
C TYR A 106 25.25 -10.92 13.04
N THR A 107 25.81 -9.81 13.54
CA THR A 107 25.91 -9.53 14.98
C THR A 107 24.57 -9.20 15.64
N SER A 108 23.59 -8.73 14.87
CA SER A 108 22.31 -8.23 15.40
C SER A 108 21.15 -8.52 14.46
N ALA A 109 20.98 -9.79 14.08
CA ALA A 109 19.80 -10.23 13.34
C ALA A 109 18.52 -9.98 14.16
N LYS A 110 17.46 -9.52 13.50
CA LYS A 110 16.20 -9.09 14.13
C LYS A 110 15.07 -10.01 13.71
N ALA A 111 14.45 -10.68 14.68
CA ALA A 111 13.16 -11.34 14.48
C ALA A 111 12.04 -10.31 14.63
N VAL A 112 11.18 -10.18 13.61
CA VAL A 112 10.05 -9.26 13.59
C VAL A 112 8.74 -10.02 13.39
N ASP A 113 7.73 -9.63 14.16
CA ASP A 113 6.36 -10.08 13.95
C ASP A 113 5.69 -9.11 12.96
N VAL A 114 5.46 -9.60 11.74
CA VAL A 114 4.92 -8.80 10.64
C VAL A 114 3.43 -9.04 10.51
N GLN A 115 2.64 -7.96 10.54
CA GLN A 115 1.21 -8.02 10.27
C GLN A 115 0.95 -7.92 8.77
N ILE A 116 0.48 -9.02 8.20
CA ILE A 116 0.02 -9.09 6.82
C ILE A 116 -1.45 -8.65 6.78
N THR A 117 -1.71 -7.51 6.15
CA THR A 117 -3.05 -6.91 6.06
C THR A 117 -3.67 -7.04 4.67
N SER A 118 -2.89 -7.41 3.65
CA SER A 118 -3.37 -7.69 2.29
C SER A 118 -2.49 -8.72 1.57
N PRO A 119 -2.98 -9.42 0.54
CA PRO A 119 -2.17 -10.35 -0.25
C PRO A 119 -0.92 -9.70 -0.85
N ARG A 120 -1.01 -8.44 -1.30
CA ARG A 120 0.14 -7.71 -1.86
C ARG A 120 1.17 -7.29 -0.80
N SER A 121 0.75 -7.10 0.46
CA SER A 121 1.69 -6.82 1.56
C SER A 121 2.64 -7.99 1.83
N ILE A 122 2.23 -9.23 1.50
CA ILE A 122 3.11 -10.41 1.53
C ILE A 122 4.20 -10.28 0.48
N LYS A 123 3.84 -9.91 -0.76
CA LYS A 123 4.82 -9.74 -1.84
C LYS A 123 5.81 -8.61 -1.55
N PHE A 124 5.36 -7.52 -0.93
CA PHE A 124 6.28 -6.46 -0.50
C PHE A 124 7.21 -6.92 0.64
N LEU A 125 6.72 -7.75 1.58
CA LEU A 125 7.60 -8.39 2.56
C LEU A 125 8.63 -9.30 1.87
N ALA A 126 8.23 -10.04 0.84
CA ALA A 126 9.14 -10.89 0.06
C ALA A 126 10.28 -10.08 -0.56
N ILE A 127 10.02 -8.89 -1.13
CA ILE A 127 11.06 -7.98 -1.64
C ILE A 127 12.12 -7.69 -0.56
N ILE A 128 11.69 -7.42 0.68
CA ILE A 128 12.62 -7.12 1.78
C ILE A 128 13.45 -8.35 2.15
N ARG A 129 12.85 -9.54 2.16
CA ARG A 129 13.55 -10.80 2.48
C ARG A 129 14.53 -11.21 1.39
N GLU A 130 14.14 -11.07 0.12
CA GLU A 130 15.03 -11.33 -1.02
C GLU A 130 16.19 -10.34 -1.05
N PHE A 131 15.93 -9.06 -0.74
CA PHE A 131 16.99 -8.09 -0.56
C PHE A 131 17.94 -8.46 0.59
N ASP A 132 17.42 -8.95 1.71
CA ASP A 132 18.25 -9.42 2.83
C ASP A 132 19.15 -10.61 2.44
N GLY A 133 18.63 -11.55 1.64
CA GLY A 133 19.42 -12.65 1.08
C GLY A 133 20.45 -12.19 0.04
N MET A 134 20.09 -11.22 -0.80
CA MET A 134 21.01 -10.60 -1.75
C MET A 134 22.17 -9.89 -1.03
N MET A 135 21.87 -9.21 0.09
CA MET A 135 22.85 -8.56 0.94
C MET A 135 23.88 -9.54 1.48
N ALA A 136 23.50 -10.76 1.88
CA ALA A 136 24.45 -11.77 2.32
C ALA A 136 25.50 -12.11 1.25
N ASN A 137 25.11 -12.21 -0.02
CA ASN A 137 26.07 -12.44 -1.11
C ASN A 137 26.99 -11.23 -1.30
N MET A 138 26.44 -10.01 -1.22
CA MET A 138 27.19 -8.77 -1.37
C MET A 138 28.20 -8.56 -0.23
N ASP A 139 27.78 -8.83 1.00
CA ASP A 139 28.60 -8.77 2.21
C ASP A 139 29.72 -9.81 2.15
N ALA A 140 29.44 -11.05 1.71
CA ALA A 140 30.46 -12.08 1.52
C ALA A 140 31.54 -11.64 0.50
N LEU A 141 31.12 -11.13 -0.66
CA LEU A 141 32.04 -10.62 -1.68
C LEU A 141 32.90 -9.46 -1.17
N TRP A 142 32.34 -8.59 -0.34
CA TRP A 142 33.07 -7.46 0.25
C TRP A 142 34.07 -7.92 1.31
N LEU A 143 33.65 -8.79 2.24
CA LEU A 143 34.52 -9.36 3.28
C LEU A 143 35.66 -10.21 2.70
N SER A 144 35.46 -10.81 1.52
CA SER A 144 36.49 -11.53 0.77
C SER A 144 37.30 -10.65 -0.19
N CYS A 145 37.16 -9.32 -0.13
CA CYS A 145 37.89 -8.35 -0.96
C CYS A 145 37.69 -8.48 -2.48
N VAL A 146 36.63 -9.16 -2.95
CA VAL A 146 36.30 -9.26 -4.38
C VAL A 146 35.68 -7.97 -4.89
N ILE A 147 34.90 -7.30 -4.05
CA ILE A 147 34.39 -5.95 -4.33
C ILE A 147 34.98 -4.93 -3.36
N THR A 148 35.24 -3.74 -3.88
CA THR A 148 35.79 -2.61 -3.12
C THR A 148 34.77 -1.95 -2.21
N ASP A 149 35.22 -1.23 -1.18
CA ASP A 149 34.36 -0.41 -0.30
C ASP A 149 33.43 0.53 -1.09
N THR A 150 33.95 1.14 -2.16
CA THR A 150 33.18 2.05 -3.02
C THR A 150 32.06 1.31 -3.76
N GLN A 151 32.36 0.14 -4.33
CA GLN A 151 31.35 -0.69 -5.01
C GLN A 151 30.30 -1.18 -4.01
N TYR A 152 30.75 -1.59 -2.82
CA TYR A 152 29.87 -2.04 -1.74
C TYR A 152 28.91 -0.93 -1.31
N ALA A 153 29.43 0.21 -0.85
CA ALA A 153 28.63 1.33 -0.37
C ALA A 153 27.64 1.83 -1.42
N ARG A 154 28.06 1.88 -2.70
CA ARG A 154 27.21 2.28 -3.81
C ARG A 154 26.07 1.30 -4.05
N GLY A 155 26.36 0.00 -4.18
CA GLY A 155 25.34 -1.00 -4.50
C GLY A 155 24.28 -1.10 -3.38
N VAL A 156 24.72 -1.08 -2.12
CA VAL A 156 23.81 -1.04 -0.96
C VAL A 156 22.88 0.15 -1.03
N TYR A 157 23.44 1.35 -1.26
CA TYR A 157 22.67 2.58 -1.32
C TYR A 157 21.64 2.55 -2.47
N GLU A 158 22.06 2.13 -3.66
CA GLU A 158 21.21 2.08 -4.85
C GLU A 158 20.02 1.15 -4.65
N TRP A 159 20.24 -0.07 -4.15
CA TRP A 159 19.18 -1.03 -3.88
C TRP A 159 18.22 -0.59 -2.77
N LYS A 160 18.77 -0.13 -1.65
CA LYS A 160 17.96 0.40 -0.55
C LYS A 160 17.09 1.56 -1.03
N ARG A 161 17.66 2.50 -1.78
CA ARG A 161 16.94 3.65 -2.35
C ARG A 161 15.88 3.19 -3.35
N ARG A 162 16.15 2.16 -4.16
CA ARG A 162 15.20 1.59 -5.12
C ARG A 162 13.96 1.03 -4.42
N ILE A 163 14.14 0.22 -3.38
CA ILE A 163 13.03 -0.40 -2.64
C ILE A 163 12.20 0.64 -1.89
N LEU A 164 12.85 1.62 -1.24
CA LEU A 164 12.12 2.70 -0.56
C LEU A 164 11.36 3.60 -1.55
N ARG A 165 11.90 3.82 -2.76
CA ARG A 165 11.17 4.53 -3.83
C ARG A 165 9.96 3.75 -4.31
N LEU A 166 10.06 2.43 -4.46
CA LEU A 166 8.92 1.57 -4.80
C LEU A 166 7.80 1.71 -3.74
N ALA A 167 8.14 1.63 -2.46
CA ALA A 167 7.17 1.84 -1.37
C ALA A 167 6.49 3.22 -1.47
N GLY A 168 7.27 4.28 -1.75
CA GLY A 168 6.75 5.62 -1.97
C GLY A 168 5.84 5.74 -3.20
N GLN A 169 6.20 5.09 -4.31
CA GLN A 169 5.40 5.05 -5.54
C GLN A 169 4.06 4.34 -5.31
N ILE A 170 4.06 3.18 -4.64
CA ILE A 170 2.83 2.45 -4.28
C ILE A 170 1.92 3.34 -3.43
N ARG A 171 2.48 4.02 -2.40
CA ARG A 171 1.72 4.98 -1.60
C ARG A 171 1.13 6.11 -2.44
N GLN A 172 1.88 6.68 -3.38
CA GLN A 172 1.40 7.75 -4.25
C GLN A 172 0.29 7.28 -5.20
N ILE A 173 0.39 6.05 -5.72
CA ILE A 173 -0.67 5.43 -6.53
C ILE A 173 -1.94 5.29 -5.69
N ALA A 174 -1.83 4.69 -4.50
CA ALA A 174 -2.96 4.53 -3.58
C ALA A 174 -3.62 5.86 -3.22
N THR A 175 -2.81 6.87 -2.89
CA THR A 175 -3.28 8.24 -2.60
C THR A 175 -4.10 8.79 -3.75
N ARG A 176 -3.56 8.73 -4.97
CA ARG A 176 -4.21 9.32 -6.15
C ARG A 176 -5.49 8.59 -6.51
N ALA A 177 -5.48 7.25 -6.48
CA ALA A 177 -6.64 6.43 -6.81
C ALA A 177 -7.79 6.68 -5.84
N VAL A 178 -7.53 6.65 -4.53
CA VAL A 178 -8.56 6.89 -3.50
C VAL A 178 -9.12 8.32 -3.58
N LEU A 179 -8.26 9.32 -3.78
CA LEU A 179 -8.73 10.71 -3.92
C LEU A 179 -9.54 10.94 -5.20
N ALA A 180 -9.17 10.27 -6.30
CA ALA A 180 -9.94 10.35 -7.54
C ALA A 180 -11.33 9.73 -7.39
N ALA A 181 -11.43 8.54 -6.80
CA ALA A 181 -12.70 7.86 -6.56
C ALA A 181 -13.64 8.67 -5.65
N ARG A 182 -13.12 9.25 -4.55
CA ARG A 182 -13.93 10.10 -3.65
C ARG A 182 -14.51 11.34 -4.32
N ARG A 183 -13.72 11.99 -5.18
CA ARG A 183 -14.19 13.17 -5.92
C ARG A 183 -15.33 12.80 -6.85
N LYS A 184 -15.25 11.64 -7.49
CA LYS A 184 -16.31 11.11 -8.36
C LYS A 184 -17.57 10.77 -7.56
N GLU A 185 -17.43 10.02 -6.47
CA GLU A 185 -18.52 9.69 -5.53
C GLU A 185 -19.24 10.94 -5.03
N THR A 186 -18.50 11.97 -4.59
CA THR A 186 -19.09 13.23 -4.10
C THR A 186 -19.82 13.99 -5.21
N ALA A 187 -19.30 13.97 -6.44
CA ALA A 187 -19.93 14.60 -7.59
C ALA A 187 -21.20 13.86 -8.03
N GLU A 188 -21.21 12.53 -7.97
CA GLU A 188 -22.39 11.69 -8.26
C GLU A 188 -23.49 11.94 -7.21
N ILE A 189 -23.16 11.97 -5.91
CA ILE A 189 -24.10 12.30 -4.83
C ILE A 189 -24.68 13.73 -4.99
N ALA A 190 -23.87 14.68 -5.47
CA ALA A 190 -24.33 16.06 -5.70
C ALA A 190 -25.16 16.21 -6.99
N ALA A 191 -25.05 15.27 -7.93
CA ALA A 191 -25.76 15.27 -9.20
C ALA A 191 -27.06 14.45 -9.18
N GLU A 192 -27.24 13.56 -8.19
CA GLU A 192 -28.54 12.96 -7.90
C GLU A 192 -29.53 14.08 -7.49
N PRO A 193 -30.59 14.34 -8.28
CA PRO A 193 -31.60 15.29 -7.86
C PRO A 193 -32.23 14.74 -6.59
N SER A 194 -32.20 15.50 -5.50
CA SER A 194 -32.97 15.20 -4.31
C SER A 194 -34.42 15.00 -4.75
N GLU A 195 -34.89 13.75 -4.75
CA GLU A 195 -36.28 13.43 -5.04
C GLU A 195 -37.16 14.32 -4.13
N PRO A 196 -38.13 15.06 -4.68
CA PRO A 196 -39.00 15.92 -3.89
C PRO A 196 -40.02 15.06 -3.14
N GLN A 197 -39.58 14.23 -2.18
CA GLN A 197 -40.47 13.48 -1.30
C GLN A 197 -41.24 14.39 -0.32
N LEU A 198 -40.97 15.70 -0.31
CA LEU A 198 -41.73 16.69 0.46
C LEU A 198 -42.90 17.33 -0.32
N ALA A 199 -42.95 17.21 -1.65
CA ALA A 199 -44.00 17.85 -2.46
C ALA A 199 -45.26 16.99 -2.66
N GLU A 200 -45.18 15.66 -2.46
CA GLU A 200 -46.36 14.77 -2.54
C GLU A 200 -47.14 14.68 -1.23
N VAL A 201 -46.48 14.83 -0.07
CA VAL A 201 -47.16 14.84 1.23
C VAL A 201 -48.03 16.09 1.39
N GLU A 202 -47.58 17.24 0.90
CA GLU A 202 -48.33 18.51 1.01
C GLU A 202 -49.53 18.57 0.05
N LYS A 203 -49.44 17.93 -1.13
CA LYS A 203 -50.57 17.82 -2.08
C LYS A 203 -51.62 16.80 -1.63
N GLN A 204 -51.22 15.71 -0.97
CA GLN A 204 -52.18 14.76 -0.40
C GLN A 204 -52.87 15.32 0.87
N ALA A 205 -52.16 16.08 1.71
CA ALA A 205 -52.75 16.73 2.88
C ALA A 205 -53.77 17.83 2.50
N THR A 206 -53.51 18.61 1.44
CA THR A 206 -54.46 19.62 0.95
C THR A 206 -55.64 19.04 0.17
N ALA A 207 -55.51 17.84 -0.42
CA ALA A 207 -56.61 17.14 -1.08
C ALA A 207 -57.59 16.50 -0.08
N VAL A 208 -57.10 15.98 1.05
CA VAL A 208 -57.95 15.42 2.12
C VAL A 208 -58.73 16.53 2.84
N ALA A 209 -58.08 17.66 3.15
CA ALA A 209 -58.73 18.80 3.80
C ALA A 209 -59.85 19.46 2.96
N LYS A 210 -59.77 19.39 1.61
CA LYS A 210 -60.85 19.89 0.74
C LYS A 210 -62.02 18.93 0.59
N LYS A 211 -61.84 17.63 0.87
CA LYS A 211 -62.91 16.64 0.74
C LYS A 211 -63.82 16.61 1.97
N GLU A 212 -63.26 16.83 3.16
CA GLU A 212 -64.04 16.91 4.41
C GLU A 212 -64.92 18.18 4.53
N ILE A 213 -64.60 19.25 3.80
CA ILE A 213 -65.41 20.49 3.82
C ILE A 213 -66.66 20.38 2.92
N ILE A 214 -66.67 19.47 1.94
CA ILE A 214 -67.78 19.32 0.97
C ILE A 214 -68.84 18.30 1.46
N GLU A 215 -68.53 17.43 2.42
CA GLU A 215 -69.49 16.49 3.03
C GLU A 215 -70.20 17.04 4.28
N ALA A 216 -69.98 18.31 4.63
CA ALA A 216 -70.53 18.95 5.84
C ALA A 216 -71.49 20.14 5.56
N GLU A 217 -71.88 20.38 4.31
CA GLU A 217 -73.03 21.24 3.92
C GLU A 217 -74.23 20.40 3.50
#